data_AF-A0A9E3RNY3-F1
#
_entry.id   AF-A0A9E3RNY3-F1
#
_cell.length_a   1.000
_cell.length_b   1.000
_cell.length_c   1.000
_cell.angle_alpha   90.00
_cell.angle_beta   90.00
_cell.angle_gamma   90.00
#
_symmetry.space_group_name_H-M   'P 1'
#
loop_
_entity.id
_entity.type
_entity.pdbx_description
1 polymer ?
#
loop_
_entity_poly.entity_id
_entity_poly.type
_entity_poly.pdbx_seq_one_letter_code
_entity_poly.pdbx_strand_id
1 'polypeptide(L)'
;MRLYGLTHASFSALNHFNTSLANANEIVELKVEFMRPYCVAYLDQMLLAKHPNKKVYSSYPKVNQYLHQVDLVWYESKSRRSLEFPQQDIICVRRFFPSCENEFIEWLEHNVRDKIPMMEEQVWKQIVEHIYEVLNNTFYHADTMHGISVCGQYYPTCGYFELALYDCGKGIPANVRQFDQFTRQFTDEECVKWSTKKGTTTRPRNTPGGLGLFRIEEFLRLNKGSMQIVSGTGFYEFCGVKGCTTHTLQKGISGTMVNLRVIYDDNLYQMSLS
;
A
#
# COMPACT_ATOMS: atom_id res chain seq x y z
N MET A 1 -22.92 -6.94 20.56
CA MET A 1 -22.24 -7.88 19.64
C MET A 1 -20.74 -7.65 19.81
N ARG A 2 -20.05 -8.55 20.52
CA ARG A 2 -18.65 -8.40 20.93
C ARG A 2 -17.73 -8.68 19.72
N LEU A 3 -16.91 -7.71 19.34
CA LEU A 3 -15.83 -7.83 18.34
C LEU A 3 -14.68 -8.68 18.92
N TYR A 4 -14.83 -10.00 18.96
CA TYR A 4 -13.72 -10.93 19.15
C TYR A 4 -13.29 -11.40 17.76
N GLY A 5 -12.04 -11.15 17.35
CA GLY A 5 -11.43 -11.89 16.24
C GLY A 5 -10.76 -11.13 15.10
N LEU A 6 -10.13 -9.97 15.32
CA LEU A 6 -9.10 -9.48 14.40
C LEU A 6 -7.73 -9.62 15.06
N THR A 7 -7.21 -10.85 15.06
CA THR A 7 -5.89 -11.19 15.57
C THR A 7 -4.76 -10.56 14.75
N HIS A 8 -5.01 -10.19 13.49
CA HIS A 8 -4.12 -9.38 12.66
C HIS A 8 -4.94 -8.47 11.73
N ALA A 9 -4.49 -7.24 11.49
CA ALA A 9 -5.11 -6.40 10.47
C ALA A 9 -4.98 -7.07 9.09
N SER A 10 -6.12 -7.47 8.53
CA SER A 10 -6.30 -7.79 7.11
C SER A 10 -6.91 -6.58 6.40
N PHE A 11 -7.08 -6.62 5.08
CA PHE A 11 -7.78 -5.55 4.37
C PHE A 11 -9.22 -5.32 4.87
N SER A 12 -9.85 -6.31 5.52
CA SER A 12 -11.13 -6.11 6.21
C SER A 12 -11.03 -5.20 7.44
N ALA A 13 -9.85 -5.08 8.07
CA ALA A 13 -9.59 -4.14 9.16
C ALA A 13 -9.73 -2.67 8.72
N LEU A 14 -9.51 -2.35 7.43
CA LEU A 14 -9.71 -1.00 6.91
C LEU A 14 -11.17 -0.54 7.04
N ASN A 15 -12.13 -1.48 6.95
CA ASN A 15 -13.55 -1.18 7.16
C ASN A 15 -13.88 -0.87 8.62
N HIS A 16 -13.16 -1.48 9.56
CA HIS A 16 -13.27 -1.14 10.97
C HIS A 16 -12.73 0.27 11.24
N PHE A 17 -11.64 0.67 10.57
CA PHE A 17 -11.14 2.04 10.66
C PHE A 17 -12.14 3.04 10.08
N ASN A 18 -12.70 2.80 8.90
CA ASN A 18 -13.76 3.68 8.34
C ASN A 18 -14.94 3.85 9.29
N THR A 19 -15.41 2.75 9.87
CA THR A 19 -16.54 2.78 10.80
C THR A 19 -16.17 3.56 12.07
N SER A 20 -14.94 3.40 12.56
CA SER A 20 -14.44 4.12 13.75
C SER A 20 -14.24 5.61 13.47
N LEU A 21 -13.70 5.96 12.30
CA LEU A 21 -13.48 7.33 11.85
C LEU A 21 -14.78 8.06 11.51
N ALA A 22 -15.88 7.36 11.23
CA ALA A 22 -17.19 7.98 11.06
C ALA A 22 -17.83 8.45 12.39
N ASN A 23 -17.31 8.02 13.55
CA ASN A 23 -17.79 8.45 14.86
C ASN A 23 -17.62 9.97 15.07
N ALA A 24 -18.52 10.65 15.78
CA ALA A 24 -18.46 12.09 16.02
C ALA A 24 -17.24 12.56 16.82
N ASN A 25 -16.56 11.67 17.56
CA ASN A 25 -15.39 12.03 18.36
C ASN A 25 -14.21 12.54 17.51
N GLU A 26 -13.52 13.57 18.01
CA GLU A 26 -12.28 14.09 17.42
C GLU A 26 -11.10 13.14 17.63
N ILE A 27 -11.06 12.44 18.76
CA ILE A 27 -10.02 11.45 19.07
C ILE A 27 -10.63 10.04 18.98
N VAL A 28 -10.13 9.24 18.03
CA VAL A 28 -10.65 7.92 17.68
C VAL A 28 -9.70 6.83 18.20
N GLU A 29 -10.26 5.84 18.91
CA GLU A 29 -9.51 4.67 19.37
C GLU A 29 -9.45 3.60 18.27
N LEU A 30 -8.25 3.16 17.91
CA LEU A 30 -7.99 2.04 17.03
C LEU A 30 -7.95 0.73 17.83
N LYS A 31 -8.99 -0.09 17.66
CA LYS A 31 -9.16 -1.38 18.34
C LYS A 31 -8.59 -2.53 17.50
N VAL A 32 -7.28 -2.52 17.32
CA VAL A 32 -6.51 -3.55 16.62
C VAL A 32 -5.26 -3.90 17.42
N GLU A 33 -4.91 -5.18 17.47
CA GLU A 33 -3.75 -5.69 18.22
C GLU A 33 -2.44 -5.57 17.45
N PHE A 34 -2.53 -5.46 16.12
CA PHE A 34 -1.40 -5.35 15.21
C PHE A 34 -1.80 -4.55 13.97
N MET A 35 -0.92 -3.67 13.51
CA MET A 35 -1.08 -2.92 12.26
C MET A 35 0.05 -3.23 11.29
N ARG A 36 -0.29 -3.36 10.02
CA ARG A 36 0.65 -3.45 8.90
C ARG A 36 0.83 -2.07 8.26
N PRO A 37 1.88 -1.82 7.46
CA PRO A 37 2.13 -0.54 6.81
C PRO A 37 0.93 -0.01 6.00
N TYR A 38 0.22 -0.87 5.26
CA TYR A 38 -0.95 -0.42 4.51
C TYR A 38 -2.07 0.14 5.40
N CYS A 39 -2.17 -0.26 6.67
CA CYS A 39 -3.09 0.36 7.63
C CYS A 39 -2.70 1.80 7.93
N VAL A 40 -1.40 2.08 8.05
CA VAL A 40 -0.86 3.42 8.31
C VAL A 40 -1.08 4.31 7.10
N ALA A 41 -0.70 3.86 5.90
CA ALA A 41 -0.94 4.60 4.66
C ALA A 41 -2.43 4.92 4.49
N TYR A 42 -3.30 3.95 4.78
CA TYR A 42 -4.75 4.11 4.77
C TYR A 42 -5.24 5.21 5.71
N LEU A 43 -4.85 5.11 6.99
CA LEU A 43 -5.25 6.08 8.01
C LEU A 43 -4.76 7.49 7.67
N ASP A 44 -3.52 7.61 7.19
CA ASP A 44 -2.93 8.88 6.82
C ASP A 44 -3.76 9.63 5.77
N GLN A 45 -4.13 8.95 4.68
CA GLN A 45 -4.95 9.52 3.63
C GLN A 45 -6.41 9.74 4.05
N MET A 46 -7.03 8.84 4.83
CA MET A 46 -8.42 9.04 5.29
C MET A 46 -8.55 10.21 6.26
N LEU A 47 -7.59 10.35 7.18
CA LEU A 47 -7.56 11.47 8.11
C LEU A 47 -7.33 12.77 7.35
N LEU A 48 -6.38 12.79 6.42
CA LEU A 48 -6.13 13.97 5.59
C LEU A 48 -7.32 14.37 4.71
N ALA A 49 -7.90 13.43 3.96
CA ALA A 49 -8.87 13.71 2.90
C ALA A 49 -10.32 13.79 3.38
N LYS A 50 -10.68 13.06 4.44
CA LYS A 50 -12.10 12.90 4.85
C LYS A 50 -12.36 13.29 6.29
N HIS A 51 -11.32 13.26 7.14
CA HIS A 51 -11.47 13.48 8.58
C HIS A 51 -10.35 14.37 9.17
N PRO A 52 -10.06 15.56 8.59
CA PRO A 52 -8.85 16.35 8.91
C PRO A 52 -8.82 16.90 10.34
N ASN A 53 -9.95 16.93 11.03
CA ASN A 53 -10.04 17.37 12.42
C ASN A 53 -9.89 16.22 13.42
N LYS A 54 -9.62 14.99 12.94
CA LYS A 54 -9.53 13.82 13.80
C LYS A 54 -8.11 13.38 14.03
N LYS A 55 -7.90 12.77 15.20
CA LYS A 55 -6.67 12.09 15.57
C LYS A 55 -6.98 10.66 16.01
N VAL A 56 -5.95 9.82 15.99
CA VAL A 56 -6.05 8.41 16.34
C VAL A 56 -5.09 8.03 17.47
N TYR A 57 -5.51 7.09 18.30
CA TYR A 57 -4.66 6.45 19.29
C TYR A 57 -5.01 4.98 19.42
N SER A 58 -4.22 4.19 20.13
CA SER A 58 -4.61 2.82 20.49
C SER A 58 -4.37 2.57 21.98
N SER A 59 -5.27 1.83 22.62
CA SER A 59 -5.05 1.29 23.96
C SER A 59 -4.09 0.10 23.96
N TYR A 60 -3.82 -0.51 22.79
CA TYR A 60 -2.83 -1.56 22.62
C TYR A 60 -1.41 -0.94 22.56
N PRO A 61 -0.53 -1.21 23.53
CA PRO A 61 0.75 -0.49 23.65
C PRO A 61 1.65 -0.61 22.42
N LYS A 62 1.71 -1.80 21.79
CA LYS A 62 2.52 -2.04 20.59
C LYS A 62 2.03 -1.23 19.38
N VAL A 63 0.72 -1.14 19.19
CA VAL A 63 0.13 -0.34 18.10
C VAL A 63 0.30 1.14 18.39
N ASN A 64 0.05 1.57 19.61
CA ASN A 64 0.23 2.95 20.04
C ASN A 64 1.67 3.44 19.80
N GLN A 65 2.66 2.60 20.11
CA GLN A 65 4.06 2.87 19.82
C GLN A 65 4.35 2.88 18.32
N TYR A 66 3.85 1.90 17.58
CA TYR A 66 4.09 1.82 16.13
C TYR A 66 3.58 3.08 15.40
N LEU A 67 2.41 3.60 15.79
CA LEU A 67 1.87 4.87 15.27
C LEU A 67 2.81 6.06 15.50
N HIS A 68 3.48 6.12 16.65
CA HIS A 68 4.49 7.13 16.94
C HIS A 68 5.76 6.93 16.10
N GLN A 69 6.25 5.69 16.00
CA GLN A 69 7.51 5.39 15.30
C GLN A 69 7.43 5.53 13.79
N VAL A 70 6.26 5.27 13.19
CA VAL A 70 6.01 5.46 11.76
C VAL A 70 5.78 6.93 11.40
N ASP A 71 5.87 7.83 12.38
CA ASP A 71 5.69 9.29 12.23
C ASP A 71 4.30 9.66 11.68
N LEU A 72 3.25 8.98 12.15
CA LEU A 72 1.89 9.32 11.76
C LEU A 72 1.48 10.64 12.43
N VAL A 73 1.44 11.73 11.66
CA VAL A 73 1.09 13.09 12.14
C VAL A 73 -0.26 13.16 12.89
N TRP A 74 -1.19 12.27 12.56
CA TRP A 74 -2.52 12.21 13.16
C TRP A 74 -2.58 11.45 14.50
N TYR A 75 -1.44 11.00 15.00
CA TYR A 75 -1.35 10.26 16.25
C TYR A 75 -1.55 11.18 17.47
N GLU A 76 -2.38 10.73 18.43
CA GLU A 76 -2.56 11.37 19.73
C GLU A 76 -1.91 10.53 20.84
N SER A 77 -0.91 11.10 21.51
CA SER A 77 -0.12 10.38 22.52
C SER A 77 -0.90 10.17 23.81
N LYS A 78 -1.10 8.88 24.19
CA LYS A 78 -1.75 8.51 25.47
C LYS A 78 -0.80 7.95 26.53
N SER A 79 0.46 7.62 26.21
CA SER A 79 1.35 6.92 27.16
C SER A 79 2.82 7.35 27.03
N ARG A 80 3.46 7.55 28.19
CA ARG A 80 4.89 7.91 28.36
C ARG A 80 5.84 6.70 28.40
N ARG A 81 5.36 5.47 28.19
CA ARG A 81 6.22 4.27 28.22
C ARG A 81 6.39 3.70 26.82
N SER A 82 7.57 3.92 26.25
CA SER A 82 8.07 3.26 25.06
C SER A 82 8.50 1.83 25.42
N LEU A 83 8.02 0.82 24.70
CA LEU A 83 8.81 -0.41 24.56
C LEU A 83 9.94 -0.09 23.54
N GLU A 84 11.02 -0.84 23.50
CA GLU A 84 12.03 -0.65 22.45
C GLU A 84 11.63 -1.47 21.22
N PHE A 85 11.26 -0.80 20.13
CA PHE A 85 11.23 -1.40 18.79
C PHE A 85 12.35 -0.71 18.00
N PRO A 86 13.23 -1.44 17.30
CA PRO A 86 14.29 -0.82 16.52
C PRO A 86 13.68 0.11 15.46
N GLN A 87 13.95 1.41 15.56
CA GLN A 87 13.47 2.40 14.58
C GLN A 87 13.97 2.08 13.15
N GLN A 88 15.12 1.40 13.05
CA GLN A 88 15.73 0.96 11.79
C GLN A 88 14.85 0.03 10.95
N ASP A 89 13.87 -0.67 11.54
CA ASP A 89 13.00 -1.59 10.80
C ASP A 89 11.76 -0.90 10.23
N ILE A 90 11.55 0.38 10.54
CA ILE A 90 10.36 1.15 10.17
C ILE A 90 10.71 2.15 9.07
N ILE A 91 9.84 2.25 8.09
CA ILE A 91 9.87 3.29 7.07
C ILE A 91 8.71 4.24 7.35
N CYS A 92 9.05 5.42 7.86
CA CYS A 92 8.07 6.44 8.22
C CYS A 92 7.16 6.79 7.05
N VAL A 93 5.92 7.16 7.38
CA VAL A 93 4.97 7.59 6.36
C VAL A 93 5.43 8.89 5.72
N ARG A 94 5.55 8.87 4.39
CA ARG A 94 5.85 10.05 3.58
C ARG A 94 4.81 10.18 2.49
N ARG A 95 4.43 11.42 2.19
CA ARG A 95 3.52 11.75 1.09
C ARG A 95 4.32 12.23 -0.11
N PHE A 96 3.98 11.74 -1.29
CA PHE A 96 4.59 12.16 -2.55
C PHE A 96 3.53 12.79 -3.46
N PHE A 97 3.98 13.79 -4.22
CA PHE A 97 3.17 14.56 -5.16
C PHE A 97 3.75 14.44 -6.57
N PRO A 98 2.98 14.77 -7.63
CA PRO A 98 3.44 14.66 -9.02
C PRO A 98 4.77 15.39 -9.32
N SER A 99 5.11 16.44 -8.57
CA SER A 99 6.35 17.20 -8.72
C SER A 99 7.59 16.53 -8.10
N CYS A 100 7.44 15.44 -7.35
CA CYS A 100 8.47 14.86 -6.49
C CYS A 100 9.13 13.59 -7.09
N GLU A 101 9.24 13.49 -8.41
CA GLU A 101 9.78 12.29 -9.10
C GLU A 101 11.18 11.88 -8.58
N ASN A 102 12.15 12.81 -8.64
CA ASN A 102 13.51 12.54 -8.17
C ASN A 102 13.57 12.28 -6.67
N GLU A 103 12.77 13.02 -5.88
CA GLU A 103 12.72 12.86 -4.43
C GLU A 103 12.22 11.47 -4.01
N PHE A 104 11.33 10.86 -4.78
CA PHE A 104 10.82 9.52 -4.49
C PHE A 104 11.90 8.46 -4.67
N ILE A 105 12.63 8.52 -5.78
CA ILE A 105 13.73 7.58 -6.07
C ILE A 105 14.81 7.73 -5.00
N GLU A 106 15.25 8.96 -4.73
CA GLU A 106 16.21 9.24 -3.66
C GLU A 106 15.69 8.74 -2.31
N TRP A 107 14.41 8.89 -2.01
CA TRP A 107 13.84 8.39 -0.77
C TRP A 107 13.89 6.87 -0.68
N LEU A 108 13.60 6.12 -1.76
CA LEU A 108 13.74 4.66 -1.79
C LEU A 108 15.19 4.26 -1.53
N GLU A 109 16.16 4.92 -2.17
CA GLU A 109 17.59 4.65 -1.95
C GLU A 109 17.98 4.85 -0.48
N HIS A 110 17.59 5.97 0.14
CA HIS A 110 18.02 6.26 1.52
C HIS A 110 17.21 5.51 2.59
N ASN A 111 15.95 5.15 2.31
CA ASN A 111 15.02 4.66 3.34
C ASN A 111 14.63 3.20 3.17
N VAL A 112 14.80 2.61 1.98
CA VAL A 112 14.41 1.22 1.69
C VAL A 112 15.63 0.36 1.40
N ARG A 113 16.61 0.84 0.62
CA ARG A 113 17.74 0.03 0.12
C ARG A 113 18.47 -0.75 1.21
N ASP A 114 18.82 -0.09 2.30
CA ASP A 114 19.56 -0.72 3.40
C ASP A 114 18.68 -1.61 4.31
N LYS A 115 17.36 -1.55 4.14
CA LYS A 115 16.36 -2.32 4.90
C LYS A 115 15.84 -3.55 4.13
N ILE A 116 16.22 -3.68 2.86
CA ILE A 116 15.91 -4.85 2.05
C ILE A 116 17.15 -5.75 1.94
N PRO A 117 16.96 -7.02 1.56
CA PRO A 117 18.07 -7.97 1.49
C PRO A 117 19.09 -7.56 0.44
N MET A 118 20.35 -7.97 0.62
CA MET A 118 21.41 -7.66 -0.33
C MET A 118 21.08 -8.30 -1.68
N MET A 119 20.93 -7.46 -2.70
CA MET A 119 20.65 -7.85 -4.08
C MET A 119 21.55 -7.07 -5.02
N GLU A 120 21.80 -7.63 -6.20
CA GLU A 120 22.54 -6.98 -7.26
C GLU A 120 21.95 -5.59 -7.58
N GLU A 121 22.81 -4.62 -7.84
CA GLU A 121 22.41 -3.23 -8.09
C GLU A 121 21.41 -3.11 -9.25
N GLN A 122 21.55 -3.96 -10.28
CA GLN A 122 20.65 -3.99 -11.43
C GLN A 122 19.24 -4.48 -11.06
N VAL A 123 19.13 -5.42 -10.11
CA VAL A 123 17.84 -5.92 -9.62
C VAL A 123 17.14 -4.83 -8.82
N TRP A 124 17.89 -4.14 -7.97
CA TRP A 124 17.36 -3.02 -7.19
C TRP A 124 16.84 -1.88 -8.08
N LYS A 125 17.63 -1.45 -9.08
CA LYS A 125 17.21 -0.42 -10.05
C LYS A 125 15.89 -0.78 -10.74
N GLN A 126 15.74 -2.04 -11.16
CA GLN A 126 14.50 -2.50 -11.79
C GLN A 126 13.30 -2.47 -10.82
N ILE A 127 13.48 -2.89 -9.57
CA ILE A 127 12.42 -2.80 -8.54
C ILE A 127 12.01 -1.33 -8.34
N VAL A 128 12.99 -0.43 -8.21
CA VAL A 128 12.76 1.02 -8.07
C VAL A 128 11.97 1.55 -9.27
N GLU A 129 12.35 1.21 -10.50
CA GLU A 129 11.63 1.58 -11.71
C GLU A 129 10.18 1.05 -11.72
N HIS A 130 9.97 -0.19 -11.28
CA HIS A 130 8.62 -0.79 -11.27
C HIS A 130 7.73 -0.16 -10.20
N ILE A 131 8.26 0.08 -9.00
CA ILE A 131 7.54 0.80 -7.93
C ILE A 131 7.25 2.24 -8.36
N TYR A 132 8.21 2.90 -9.01
CA TYR A 132 8.02 4.23 -9.56
C TYR A 132 6.93 4.25 -10.63
N GLU A 133 6.84 3.24 -11.51
CA GLU A 133 5.75 3.16 -12.48
C GLU A 133 4.38 3.06 -11.80
N VAL A 134 4.27 2.34 -10.68
CA VAL A 134 3.03 2.31 -9.87
C VAL A 134 2.70 3.68 -9.28
N LEU A 135 3.69 4.36 -8.69
CA LEU A 135 3.52 5.72 -8.18
C LEU A 135 3.06 6.68 -9.28
N ASN A 136 3.70 6.59 -10.45
CA ASN A 136 3.42 7.44 -11.59
C ASN A 136 2.01 7.18 -12.14
N ASN A 137 1.55 5.92 -12.16
CA ASN A 137 0.17 5.59 -12.50
C ASN A 137 -0.84 6.30 -11.56
N THR A 138 -0.53 6.41 -10.27
CA THR A 138 -1.34 7.23 -9.35
C THR A 138 -1.33 8.71 -9.76
N PHE A 139 -0.20 9.31 -10.10
CA PHE A 139 -0.18 10.73 -10.49
C PHE A 139 -0.92 11.02 -11.80
N TYR A 140 -0.85 10.12 -12.77
CA TYR A 140 -1.57 10.26 -14.04
C TYR A 140 -3.07 9.96 -13.92
N HIS A 141 -3.48 9.10 -12.99
CA HIS A 141 -4.82 8.52 -13.00
C HIS A 141 -5.61 8.65 -11.71
N ALA A 142 -5.03 9.05 -10.58
CA ALA A 142 -5.78 9.10 -9.33
C ALA A 142 -6.56 10.40 -9.16
N ASP A 143 -6.14 11.50 -9.80
CA ASP A 143 -6.66 12.86 -9.53
C ASP A 143 -6.64 13.15 -8.01
N THR A 144 -5.52 12.81 -7.37
CA THR A 144 -5.38 12.89 -5.91
C THR A 144 -4.99 14.29 -5.48
N MET A 145 -5.85 14.96 -4.72
CA MET A 145 -5.56 16.27 -4.12
C MET A 145 -4.50 16.22 -3.01
N HIS A 146 -4.25 15.03 -2.45
CA HIS A 146 -3.43 14.84 -1.26
C HIS A 146 -2.18 13.99 -1.51
N GLY A 147 -1.84 13.77 -2.79
CA GLY A 147 -0.73 12.92 -3.18
C GLY A 147 -0.97 11.46 -2.86
N ILE A 148 0.11 10.72 -2.66
CA ILE A 148 0.12 9.30 -2.31
C ILE A 148 0.96 9.11 -1.04
N SER A 149 0.40 8.41 -0.05
CA SER A 149 1.14 8.04 1.16
C SER A 149 1.89 6.74 0.93
N VAL A 150 3.17 6.74 1.26
CA VAL A 150 4.07 5.59 1.15
C VAL A 150 4.71 5.35 2.51
N CYS A 151 4.69 4.10 2.97
CA CYS A 151 5.35 3.67 4.20
C CYS A 151 5.66 2.18 4.13
N GLY A 152 6.46 1.69 5.06
CA GLY A 152 6.89 0.30 5.03
C GLY A 152 7.43 -0.19 6.36
N GLN A 153 7.72 -1.49 6.40
CA GLN A 153 8.31 -2.13 7.55
C GLN A 153 9.09 -3.36 7.13
N TYR A 154 10.28 -3.51 7.70
CA TYR A 154 11.05 -4.73 7.66
C TYR A 154 10.67 -5.63 8.85
N TYR A 155 10.57 -6.93 8.58
CA TYR A 155 10.26 -7.95 9.58
C TYR A 155 11.41 -8.97 9.64
N PRO A 156 12.52 -8.65 10.32
CA PRO A 156 13.74 -9.47 10.29
C PRO A 156 13.49 -10.91 10.69
N THR A 157 12.75 -11.11 11.79
CA THR A 157 12.43 -12.46 12.32
C THR A 157 11.53 -13.27 11.40
N CYS A 158 10.81 -12.61 10.49
CA CYS A 158 9.93 -13.26 9.52
C CYS A 158 10.56 -13.36 8.13
N GLY A 159 11.71 -12.74 7.90
CA GLY A 159 12.40 -12.74 6.63
C GLY A 159 11.61 -12.09 5.51
N TYR A 160 10.94 -10.96 5.75
CA TYR A 160 10.28 -10.21 4.67
C TYR A 160 10.20 -8.71 4.94
N PHE A 161 10.01 -7.96 3.86
CA PHE A 161 9.78 -6.52 3.85
C PHE A 161 8.39 -6.20 3.29
N GLU A 162 7.72 -5.19 3.82
CA GLU A 162 6.46 -4.65 3.28
C GLU A 162 6.57 -3.18 2.91
N LEU A 163 6.07 -2.83 1.72
CA LEU A 163 5.89 -1.46 1.26
C LEU A 163 4.43 -1.24 0.88
N ALA A 164 3.81 -0.21 1.43
CA ALA A 164 2.45 0.18 1.12
C ALA A 164 2.42 1.55 0.45
N LEU A 165 1.63 1.64 -0.62
CA LEU A 165 1.36 2.85 -1.37
C LEU A 165 -0.15 3.06 -1.41
N TYR A 166 -0.63 4.23 -1.00
CA TYR A 166 -2.06 4.53 -0.98
C TYR A 166 -2.38 5.96 -1.40
N ASP A 167 -3.30 6.09 -2.35
CA ASP A 167 -3.95 7.34 -2.68
C ASP A 167 -5.44 7.28 -2.31
N CYS A 168 -6.01 8.42 -1.93
CA CYS A 168 -7.47 8.59 -1.78
C CYS A 168 -8.10 9.25 -3.03
N GLY A 169 -7.67 8.86 -4.22
CA GLY A 169 -8.18 9.37 -5.49
C GLY A 169 -9.43 8.64 -6.01
N LYS A 170 -9.65 8.71 -7.33
CA LYS A 170 -10.81 8.08 -8.01
C LYS A 170 -10.71 6.55 -8.13
N GLY A 171 -9.51 5.99 -8.05
CA GLY A 171 -9.27 4.53 -8.08
C GLY A 171 -9.23 3.90 -9.48
N ILE A 172 -8.79 2.64 -9.54
CA ILE A 172 -8.66 1.86 -10.79
C ILE A 172 -10.02 1.69 -11.49
N PRO A 173 -11.12 1.28 -10.83
CA PRO A 173 -12.38 1.04 -11.52
C PRO A 173 -12.94 2.27 -12.24
N ALA A 174 -12.76 3.47 -11.67
CA ALA A 174 -13.19 4.71 -12.30
C ALA A 174 -12.42 4.98 -13.61
N ASN A 175 -11.11 4.74 -13.62
CA ASN A 175 -10.28 4.90 -14.82
C ASN A 175 -10.61 3.86 -15.90
N VAL A 176 -10.68 2.58 -15.51
CA VAL A 176 -10.92 1.48 -16.45
C VAL A 176 -12.26 1.64 -17.15
N ARG A 177 -13.33 1.98 -16.41
CA ARG A 177 -14.67 2.17 -16.98
C ARG A 177 -14.83 3.41 -17.85
N GLN A 178 -13.91 4.37 -17.76
CA GLN A 178 -13.90 5.57 -18.61
C GLN A 178 -13.10 5.36 -19.90
N PHE A 179 -12.28 4.31 -19.98
CA PHE A 179 -11.46 4.05 -21.15
C PHE A 179 -12.29 3.43 -22.28
N ASP A 180 -12.14 3.97 -23.49
CA ASP A 180 -12.98 3.86 -24.70
C ASP A 180 -13.24 2.43 -25.24
N GLN A 181 -12.78 1.40 -24.54
CA GLN A 181 -12.98 -0.02 -24.86
C GLN A 181 -13.85 -0.77 -23.82
N PHE A 182 -14.10 -0.19 -22.65
CA PHE A 182 -14.89 -0.80 -21.58
C PHE A 182 -16.26 -0.12 -21.48
N THR A 183 -17.17 -0.48 -22.37
CA THR A 183 -18.57 -0.09 -22.32
C THR A 183 -19.25 -0.70 -21.08
N ARG A 184 -19.10 -0.08 -19.90
CA ARG A 184 -19.78 -0.37 -18.61
C ARG A 184 -20.21 -1.83 -18.39
N GLN A 185 -19.26 -2.73 -18.10
CA GLN A 185 -19.61 -4.10 -17.66
C GLN A 185 -18.70 -4.67 -16.57
N PHE A 186 -17.54 -4.07 -16.29
CA PHE A 186 -16.61 -4.65 -15.32
C PHE A 186 -16.99 -4.24 -13.90
N THR A 187 -17.09 -5.24 -13.03
CA THR A 187 -17.05 -5.10 -11.57
C THR A 187 -15.73 -4.48 -11.12
N ASP A 188 -15.67 -3.94 -9.89
CA ASP A 188 -14.42 -3.38 -9.38
C ASP A 188 -13.32 -4.46 -9.31
N GLU A 189 -13.70 -5.70 -8.96
CA GLU A 189 -12.82 -6.87 -8.97
C GLU A 189 -12.20 -7.11 -10.35
N GLU A 190 -13.02 -7.11 -11.41
CA GLU A 190 -12.55 -7.29 -12.79
C GLU A 190 -11.66 -6.12 -13.24
N CYS A 191 -11.98 -4.88 -12.86
CA CYS A 191 -11.13 -3.73 -13.15
C CYS A 191 -9.75 -3.84 -12.49
N VAL A 192 -9.70 -4.23 -11.22
CA VAL A 192 -8.42 -4.42 -10.51
C VAL A 192 -7.64 -5.58 -11.14
N LYS A 193 -8.27 -6.72 -11.42
CA LYS A 193 -7.64 -7.86 -12.08
C LYS A 193 -7.13 -7.54 -13.49
N TRP A 194 -7.84 -6.69 -14.23
CA TRP A 194 -7.42 -6.23 -15.54
C TRP A 194 -6.15 -5.38 -15.43
N SER A 195 -6.05 -4.50 -14.44
CA SER A 195 -4.91 -3.59 -14.26
C SER A 195 -3.56 -4.28 -14.01
N THR A 196 -3.56 -5.56 -13.66
CA THR A 196 -2.33 -6.35 -13.44
C THR A 196 -1.85 -7.07 -14.70
N LYS A 197 -2.58 -6.99 -15.83
CA LYS A 197 -2.19 -7.66 -17.07
C LYS A 197 -1.18 -6.84 -17.85
N LYS A 198 -0.35 -7.54 -18.64
CA LYS A 198 0.70 -6.91 -19.44
C LYS A 198 0.09 -5.95 -20.46
N GLY A 199 0.57 -4.71 -20.48
CA GLY A 199 0.21 -3.71 -21.50
C GLY A 199 -1.17 -3.10 -21.30
N THR A 200 -1.81 -3.31 -20.14
CA THR A 200 -3.08 -2.66 -19.83
C THR A 200 -2.84 -1.27 -19.28
N THR A 201 -3.25 -0.25 -20.04
CA THR A 201 -3.11 1.16 -19.65
C THR A 201 -4.37 1.92 -20.03
N THR A 202 -4.73 2.89 -19.19
CA THR A 202 -5.80 3.86 -19.48
C THR A 202 -5.24 5.21 -19.93
N ARG A 203 -3.93 5.30 -20.21
CA ARG A 203 -3.29 6.50 -20.77
C ARG A 203 -3.69 6.68 -22.25
N PRO A 204 -3.69 7.92 -22.78
CA PRO A 204 -3.93 8.17 -24.20
C PRO A 204 -3.00 7.35 -25.12
N ARG A 205 -3.45 7.07 -26.35
CA ARG A 205 -2.63 6.37 -27.35
C ARG A 205 -1.31 7.14 -27.55
N ASN A 206 -0.19 6.42 -27.58
CA ASN A 206 1.19 6.91 -27.66
C ASN A 206 1.84 7.41 -26.36
N THR A 207 1.20 7.24 -25.20
CA THR A 207 1.89 7.42 -23.91
C THR A 207 2.34 6.05 -23.36
N PRO A 208 3.65 5.83 -23.11
CA PRO A 208 4.12 4.62 -22.44
C PRO A 208 3.44 4.41 -21.07
N GLY A 209 3.07 3.16 -20.77
CA GLY A 209 2.51 2.76 -19.48
C GLY A 209 1.85 1.38 -19.52
N GLY A 210 1.40 0.91 -18.36
CA GLY A 210 0.67 -0.36 -18.22
C GLY A 210 1.56 -1.58 -18.04
N LEU A 211 2.79 -1.39 -17.55
CA LEU A 211 3.73 -2.48 -17.25
C LEU A 211 4.06 -2.58 -15.76
N GLY A 212 3.84 -1.53 -14.97
CA GLY A 212 4.33 -1.44 -13.58
C GLY A 212 3.83 -2.58 -12.70
N LEU A 213 2.51 -2.71 -12.54
CA LEU A 213 1.90 -3.77 -11.72
C LEU A 213 2.23 -5.17 -12.26
N PHE A 214 2.28 -5.33 -13.58
CA PHE A 214 2.62 -6.60 -14.22
C PHE A 214 4.08 -7.01 -13.91
N ARG A 215 5.03 -6.08 -14.06
CA ARG A 215 6.46 -6.31 -13.80
C ARG A 215 6.74 -6.54 -12.32
N ILE A 216 6.06 -5.82 -11.42
CA ILE A 216 6.12 -6.12 -9.98
C ILE A 216 5.63 -7.54 -9.71
N GLU A 217 4.53 -7.98 -10.33
CA GLU A 217 4.05 -9.34 -10.15
C GLU A 217 5.05 -10.39 -10.64
N GLU A 218 5.69 -10.17 -11.80
CA GLU A 218 6.75 -11.05 -12.33
C GLU A 218 7.93 -11.14 -11.36
N PHE A 219 8.41 -10.00 -10.87
CA PHE A 219 9.45 -9.95 -9.85
C PHE A 219 9.05 -10.75 -8.60
N LEU A 220 7.86 -10.49 -8.05
CA LEU A 220 7.39 -11.18 -6.85
C LEU A 220 7.17 -12.68 -7.08
N ARG A 221 6.84 -13.11 -8.30
CA ARG A 221 6.70 -14.53 -8.66
C ARG A 221 8.01 -15.27 -8.48
N LEU A 222 9.09 -14.72 -9.02
CA LEU A 222 10.43 -15.30 -8.95
C LEU A 222 10.96 -15.27 -7.51
N ASN A 223 10.58 -14.24 -6.76
CA ASN A 223 11.07 -13.98 -5.40
C ASN A 223 10.10 -14.48 -4.30
N LYS A 224 9.10 -15.31 -4.66
CA LYS A 224 8.07 -15.87 -3.74
C LYS A 224 7.35 -14.82 -2.88
N GLY A 225 7.34 -13.56 -3.32
CA GLY A 225 6.68 -12.43 -2.66
C GLY A 225 5.17 -12.41 -2.89
N SER A 226 4.52 -11.34 -2.42
CA SER A 226 3.11 -11.13 -2.65
C SER A 226 2.76 -9.67 -2.91
N MET A 227 1.77 -9.43 -3.75
CA MET A 227 1.20 -8.11 -4.02
C MET A 227 -0.30 -8.15 -3.71
N GLN A 228 -0.78 -7.16 -2.96
CA GLN A 228 -2.19 -6.98 -2.66
C GLN A 228 -2.63 -5.62 -3.21
N ILE A 229 -3.74 -5.59 -3.94
CA ILE A 229 -4.32 -4.36 -4.49
C ILE A 229 -5.77 -4.27 -4.05
N VAL A 230 -6.16 -3.10 -3.56
CA VAL A 230 -7.57 -2.77 -3.31
C VAL A 230 -7.91 -1.45 -3.95
N SER A 231 -9.00 -1.41 -4.72
CA SER A 231 -9.56 -0.18 -5.26
C SER A 231 -11.06 -0.31 -5.46
N GLY A 232 -11.83 0.64 -4.92
CA GLY A 232 -13.27 0.44 -4.75
C GLY A 232 -13.51 -0.80 -3.89
N THR A 233 -14.42 -1.67 -4.33
CA THR A 233 -14.71 -2.97 -3.71
C THR A 233 -13.84 -4.12 -4.25
N GLY A 234 -13.03 -3.88 -5.28
CA GLY A 234 -12.19 -4.92 -5.88
C GLY A 234 -10.98 -5.23 -5.03
N PHE A 235 -10.75 -6.52 -4.74
CA PHE A 235 -9.53 -7.03 -4.12
C PHE A 235 -8.80 -7.98 -5.07
N TYR A 236 -7.49 -7.81 -5.14
CA TYR A 236 -6.57 -8.70 -5.84
C TYR A 236 -5.41 -9.05 -4.91
N GLU A 237 -5.08 -10.34 -4.82
CA GLU A 237 -3.84 -10.80 -4.21
C GLU A 237 -3.13 -11.76 -5.15
N PHE A 238 -1.87 -11.44 -5.43
CA PHE A 238 -0.92 -12.38 -5.99
C PHE A 238 0.04 -12.84 -4.90
N CYS A 239 0.29 -14.13 -4.81
CA CYS A 239 1.32 -14.73 -3.97
C CYS A 239 2.15 -15.69 -4.83
N GLY A 240 3.47 -15.50 -4.88
CA GLY A 240 4.35 -16.32 -5.72
C GLY A 240 4.28 -17.83 -5.46
N VAL A 241 3.83 -18.23 -4.25
CA VAL A 241 3.65 -19.64 -3.88
C VAL A 241 2.24 -20.17 -4.17
N LYS A 242 1.21 -19.32 -4.05
CA LYS A 242 -0.21 -19.73 -4.10
C LYS A 242 -0.95 -19.31 -5.37
N GLY A 243 -0.33 -18.49 -6.21
CA GLY A 243 -0.95 -17.89 -7.38
C GLY A 243 -1.81 -16.67 -7.05
N CYS A 244 -2.84 -16.44 -7.88
CA CYS A 244 -3.69 -15.26 -7.83
C CYS A 244 -5.05 -15.60 -7.20
N THR A 245 -5.53 -14.73 -6.31
CA THR A 245 -6.91 -14.73 -5.81
C THR A 245 -7.54 -13.35 -5.98
N THR A 246 -8.82 -13.34 -6.33
CA THR A 246 -9.62 -12.11 -6.45
C THR A 246 -10.95 -12.32 -5.75
N HIS A 247 -11.50 -11.25 -5.17
CA HIS A 247 -12.85 -11.24 -4.64
C HIS A 247 -13.35 -9.80 -4.49
N THR A 248 -14.65 -9.67 -4.27
CA THR A 248 -15.30 -8.40 -3.96
C THR A 248 -15.42 -8.21 -2.45
N LEU A 249 -14.90 -7.09 -1.94
CA LEU A 249 -15.05 -6.68 -0.55
C LEU A 249 -16.48 -6.20 -0.26
N GLN A 250 -17.00 -6.49 0.93
CA GLN A 250 -18.32 -6.01 1.36
C GLN A 250 -18.42 -4.48 1.40
N LYS A 251 -17.32 -3.81 1.71
CA LYS A 251 -17.18 -2.36 1.69
C LYS A 251 -15.84 -2.02 1.05
N GLY A 252 -15.88 -1.08 0.12
CA GLY A 252 -14.72 -0.64 -0.62
C GLY A 252 -13.97 0.51 0.05
N ILE A 253 -12.82 0.85 -0.52
CA ILE A 253 -12.04 2.04 -0.17
C ILE A 253 -12.11 3.07 -1.30
N SER A 254 -11.86 4.34 -0.97
CA SER A 254 -11.59 5.35 -1.99
C SER A 254 -10.15 5.22 -2.50
N GLY A 255 -9.93 5.53 -3.77
CA GLY A 255 -8.61 5.46 -4.40
C GLY A 255 -8.07 4.05 -4.57
N THR A 256 -6.75 3.90 -4.50
CA THR A 256 -6.05 2.64 -4.76
C THR A 256 -4.99 2.39 -3.69
N MET A 257 -5.06 1.23 -3.03
CA MET A 257 -4.02 0.71 -2.17
C MET A 257 -3.24 -0.37 -2.91
N VAL A 258 -1.92 -0.26 -2.91
CA VAL A 258 -0.99 -1.31 -3.35
C VAL A 258 -0.09 -1.64 -2.18
N ASN A 259 -0.08 -2.91 -1.75
CA ASN A 259 0.81 -3.42 -0.72
C ASN A 259 1.70 -4.50 -1.31
N LEU A 260 3.00 -4.29 -1.24
CA LEU A 260 4.03 -5.21 -1.70
C LEU A 260 4.65 -5.91 -0.50
N ARG A 261 4.89 -7.21 -0.61
CA ARG A 261 5.69 -7.98 0.34
C ARG A 261 6.79 -8.72 -0.41
N VAL A 262 8.03 -8.41 -0.09
CA VAL A 262 9.23 -9.04 -0.68
C VAL A 262 9.84 -9.98 0.36
N ILE A 263 10.11 -11.23 -0.04
CA ILE A 263 10.71 -12.23 0.84
C ILE A 263 12.24 -12.11 0.81
N TYR A 264 12.87 -12.32 1.97
CA TYR A 264 14.29 -12.56 2.12
C TYR A 264 14.56 -14.04 1.80
N ASP A 265 15.38 -14.29 0.79
CA ASP A 265 16.05 -15.57 0.61
C ASP A 265 17.34 -15.31 -0.18
N ASP A 266 18.49 -15.62 0.42
CA ASP A 266 19.82 -15.43 -0.17
C ASP A 266 19.98 -16.13 -1.54
N ASN A 267 19.08 -17.05 -1.89
CA ASN A 267 19.10 -17.81 -3.14
C ASN A 267 18.02 -17.41 -4.17
N LEU A 268 17.17 -16.39 -3.92
CA LEU A 268 15.95 -16.16 -4.74
C LEU A 268 15.87 -14.87 -5.57
N TYR A 269 16.89 -14.00 -5.59
CA TYR A 269 16.85 -12.78 -6.42
C TYR A 269 17.05 -13.07 -7.91
N GLN A 270 16.06 -13.71 -8.52
CA GLN A 270 16.00 -14.00 -9.94
C GLN A 270 15.07 -12.99 -10.64
N MET A 271 15.46 -12.58 -11.84
CA MET A 271 14.66 -11.77 -12.76
C MET A 271 14.35 -12.60 -14.00
N SER A 272 13.23 -12.33 -14.67
CA SER A 272 13.00 -12.88 -16.00
C SER A 272 13.82 -12.07 -16.98
N LEU A 273 14.75 -12.73 -17.68
CA LEU A 273 15.39 -12.17 -18.86
C LEU A 273 14.32 -12.06 -19.96
N SER A 274 13.73 -10.87 -20.13
CA SER A 274 12.86 -10.57 -21.28
C SER A 274 13.25 -9.26 -21.93
#